data_AF-A0A1G4ED68-F1
#
_entry.id   AF-A0A1G4ED68-F1
#
_cell.length_a   1.000
_cell.length_b   1.000
_cell.length_c   1.000
_cell.angle_alpha   90.00
_cell.angle_beta   90.00
_cell.angle_gamma   90.00
#
_symmetry.space_group_name_H-M   'P 1'
#
loop_
_entity.id
_entity.type
_entity.pdbx_description
1 polymer ?
#
loop_
_entity_poly.entity_id
_entity_poly.type
_entity_poly.pdbx_seq_one_letter_code
_entity_poly.pdbx_strand_id
1 'polypeptide(L)'
;MSKPGTLPEVSATDLENVAKDLGLNKLYDEFYVKKTSSKYFQECDALNEYDKTHTGVKELCIKLISSLEKLAEMKTKNKDYNDRCNYLPHWLFDEIGKIYKPIPSKNSNNIPFFSKLSHIGNTVNMKLTGNKCTTLPVSNSTSLDERKNRKNAHIYLKKYEEIKQIVNAKGKGKCDLYLKYLKYIDSLHKKYKTNDCGVFFIVYRPEYADCDSKHDPNSLISILKDCKGTES
;
A
#
# COMPACT_ATOMS: atom_id res chain seq x y z
N MET A 1 32.70 -26.85 -2.76
CA MET A 1 32.33 -25.51 -2.31
C MET A 1 30.83 -25.33 -2.53
N SER A 2 30.04 -25.39 -1.47
CA SER A 2 28.57 -25.28 -1.56
C SER A 2 28.19 -23.84 -1.89
N LYS A 3 27.42 -23.68 -2.97
CA LYS A 3 26.79 -22.42 -3.38
C LYS A 3 25.93 -21.91 -2.21
N PRO A 4 25.98 -20.62 -1.82
CA PRO A 4 25.10 -20.11 -0.78
C PRO A 4 23.66 -20.34 -1.22
N GLY A 5 22.88 -21.07 -0.41
CA GLY A 5 21.47 -21.31 -0.67
C GLY A 5 20.76 -19.97 -0.79
N THR A 6 20.29 -19.67 -2.00
CA THR A 6 19.38 -18.55 -2.24
C THR A 6 18.16 -18.79 -1.35
N LEU A 7 17.90 -17.89 -0.40
CA LEU A 7 16.64 -17.87 0.35
C LEU A 7 15.49 -17.98 -0.66
N PRO A 8 14.45 -18.80 -0.42
CA PRO A 8 13.33 -18.89 -1.33
C PRO A 8 12.81 -17.49 -1.59
N GLU A 9 12.67 -17.12 -2.87
CA GLU A 9 12.04 -15.87 -3.26
C GLU A 9 10.61 -15.92 -2.75
N VAL A 10 10.35 -15.22 -1.66
CA VAL A 10 9.03 -15.25 -1.05
C VAL A 10 8.14 -14.28 -1.78
N SER A 11 6.96 -14.77 -2.13
CA SER A 11 6.02 -14.04 -2.95
C SER A 11 5.47 -12.82 -2.21
N ALA A 12 5.08 -11.78 -2.95
CA ALA A 12 4.36 -10.63 -2.39
C ALA A 12 3.08 -11.04 -1.63
N THR A 13 2.46 -12.16 -2.04
CA THR A 13 1.29 -12.75 -1.38
C THR A 13 1.60 -13.31 0.00
N ASP A 14 2.74 -14.00 0.16
CA ASP A 14 3.15 -14.52 1.47
C ASP A 14 3.45 -13.38 2.46
N LEU A 15 4.05 -12.29 1.97
CA LEU A 15 4.26 -11.09 2.77
C LEU A 15 2.94 -10.48 3.22
N GLU A 16 1.94 -10.36 2.33
CA GLU A 16 0.63 -9.84 2.70
C GLU A 16 -0.05 -10.66 3.79
N ASN A 17 0.06 -11.99 3.74
CA ASN A 17 -0.51 -12.88 4.75
C ASN A 17 0.16 -12.68 6.11
N VAL A 18 1.49 -12.67 6.15
CA VAL A 18 2.24 -12.41 7.40
C VAL A 18 1.94 -11.01 7.94
N ALA A 19 1.92 -9.99 7.08
CA ALA A 19 1.58 -8.63 7.47
C ALA A 19 0.15 -8.57 8.05
N LYS A 20 -0.80 -9.33 7.51
CA LYS A 20 -2.17 -9.41 8.00
C LYS A 20 -2.25 -10.02 9.40
N ASP A 21 -1.54 -11.11 9.65
CA ASP A 21 -1.49 -11.77 10.97
C ASP A 21 -0.87 -10.89 12.07
N LEU A 22 -0.06 -9.91 11.65
CA LEU A 22 0.55 -8.89 12.50
C LEU A 22 -0.24 -7.58 12.57
N GLY A 23 -1.33 -7.41 11.82
CA GLY A 23 -2.06 -6.13 11.73
C GLY A 23 -1.26 -5.00 11.05
N LEU A 24 -0.31 -5.35 10.19
CA LEU A 24 0.58 -4.47 9.44
C LEU A 24 0.27 -4.43 7.94
N ASN A 25 -0.95 -4.84 7.53
CA ASN A 25 -1.34 -4.95 6.13
C ASN A 25 -2.21 -3.77 5.62
N LYS A 26 -2.59 -2.84 6.48
CA LYS A 26 -3.48 -1.72 6.14
C LYS A 26 -3.28 -0.52 7.07
N LEU A 27 -3.66 0.66 6.59
CA LEU A 27 -3.70 1.92 7.32
C LEU A 27 -5.06 2.60 7.12
N TYR A 28 -5.50 3.35 8.14
CA TYR A 28 -6.67 4.24 8.06
C TYR A 28 -7.98 3.56 7.62
N ASP A 29 -8.28 2.36 8.13
CA ASP A 29 -9.45 1.57 7.71
C ASP A 29 -10.79 2.32 7.73
N GLU A 30 -10.98 3.18 8.73
CA GLU A 30 -12.19 3.99 8.91
C GLU A 30 -12.24 5.23 8.00
N PHE A 31 -11.18 5.47 7.22
CA PHE A 31 -11.08 6.63 6.35
C PHE A 31 -11.70 6.40 4.98
N TYR A 32 -11.35 5.28 4.33
CA TYR A 32 -11.72 4.98 2.94
C TYR A 32 -13.05 4.24 2.84
N VAL A 33 -14.05 4.77 3.52
CA VAL A 33 -15.40 4.23 3.59
C VAL A 33 -16.35 5.03 2.69
N LYS A 34 -17.43 4.38 2.26
CA LYS A 34 -18.48 5.01 1.46
C LYS A 34 -19.23 6.05 2.30
N LYS A 35 -19.42 7.25 1.74
CA LYS A 35 -20.36 8.25 2.25
C LYS A 35 -21.80 7.86 1.90
N THR A 36 -22.76 8.36 2.68
CA THR A 36 -24.20 8.13 2.47
C THR A 36 -24.68 8.73 1.16
N SER A 37 -24.21 9.93 0.81
CA SER A 37 -24.61 10.64 -0.40
C SER A 37 -23.52 11.58 -0.92
N SER A 38 -23.42 11.69 -2.24
CA SER A 38 -22.63 12.71 -2.93
C SER A 38 -23.23 12.97 -4.31
N LYS A 39 -23.20 14.24 -4.75
CA LYS A 39 -23.58 14.62 -6.12
C LYS A 39 -22.65 14.05 -7.19
N TYR A 40 -21.45 13.60 -6.82
CA TYR A 40 -20.48 13.04 -7.75
C TYR A 40 -20.65 11.52 -7.95
N PHE A 41 -21.50 10.84 -7.16
CA PHE A 41 -21.70 9.39 -7.31
C PHE A 41 -22.25 8.99 -8.68
N GLN A 42 -23.04 9.85 -9.34
CA GLN A 42 -23.52 9.62 -10.70
C GLN A 42 -22.38 9.47 -11.73
N GLU A 43 -21.20 10.06 -11.47
CA GLU A 43 -20.03 9.91 -12.35
C GLU A 43 -19.57 8.44 -12.44
N CYS A 44 -19.87 7.63 -11.40
CA CYS A 44 -19.57 6.20 -11.36
C CYS A 44 -20.51 5.35 -12.22
N ASP A 45 -21.64 5.89 -12.71
CA ASP A 45 -22.53 5.16 -13.63
C ASP A 45 -21.83 4.82 -14.95
N ALA A 46 -20.80 5.59 -15.31
CA ALA A 46 -19.94 5.31 -16.45
C ALA A 46 -19.11 4.02 -16.30
N LEU A 47 -19.18 3.33 -15.15
CA LEU A 47 -18.58 2.03 -14.89
C LEU A 47 -19.59 0.87 -14.87
N ASN A 48 -20.89 1.12 -15.11
CA ASN A 48 -21.94 0.10 -15.04
C ASN A 48 -21.65 -1.13 -15.92
N GLU A 49 -21.13 -0.94 -17.14
CA GLU A 49 -20.77 -2.06 -18.03
C GLU A 49 -19.61 -2.91 -17.48
N TYR A 50 -18.63 -2.28 -16.84
CA TYR A 50 -17.54 -3.01 -16.19
C TYR A 50 -18.04 -3.77 -14.96
N ASP A 51 -18.98 -3.21 -14.21
CA ASP A 51 -19.53 -3.82 -13.00
C ASP A 51 -20.27 -5.14 -13.28
N LYS A 52 -20.85 -5.30 -14.48
CA LYS A 52 -21.46 -6.56 -14.94
C LYS A 52 -20.46 -7.73 -15.02
N THR A 53 -19.20 -7.43 -15.38
CA THR A 53 -18.14 -8.44 -15.57
C THR A 53 -17.14 -8.46 -14.43
N HIS A 54 -17.06 -7.37 -13.66
CA HIS A 54 -16.15 -7.14 -12.55
C HIS A 54 -16.97 -6.54 -11.40
N THR A 55 -17.77 -7.38 -10.75
CA THR A 55 -18.70 -6.93 -9.70
C THR A 55 -17.98 -6.17 -8.60
N GLY A 56 -18.46 -4.96 -8.31
CA GLY A 56 -17.92 -4.09 -7.25
C GLY A 56 -17.07 -2.93 -7.77
N VAL A 57 -16.80 -2.82 -9.08
CA VAL A 57 -16.09 -1.67 -9.67
C VAL A 57 -16.85 -0.36 -9.42
N LYS A 58 -18.18 -0.37 -9.56
CA LYS A 58 -18.99 0.83 -9.31
C LYS A 58 -18.92 1.25 -7.84
N GLU A 59 -19.03 0.29 -6.94
CA GLU A 59 -18.95 0.53 -5.50
C GLU A 59 -17.55 1.02 -5.08
N LEU A 60 -16.49 0.50 -5.70
CA LEU A 60 -15.12 1.01 -5.53
C LEU A 60 -15.00 2.48 -5.97
N CYS A 61 -15.57 2.84 -7.12
CA CYS A 61 -15.61 4.24 -7.56
C CYS A 61 -16.31 5.15 -6.54
N ILE A 62 -17.43 4.72 -5.98
CA ILE A 62 -18.16 5.47 -4.95
C ILE A 62 -17.30 5.67 -3.68
N LYS A 63 -16.61 4.63 -3.22
CA LYS A 63 -15.67 4.73 -2.08
C LYS A 63 -14.50 5.67 -2.38
N LEU A 64 -13.96 5.62 -3.60
CA LEU A 64 -12.89 6.51 -4.04
C LEU A 64 -13.35 7.98 -3.99
N ILE A 65 -14.51 8.28 -4.55
CA ILE A 65 -15.11 9.64 -4.50
C ILE A 65 -15.33 10.08 -3.05
N SER A 66 -15.91 9.21 -2.22
CA SER A 66 -16.15 9.50 -0.80
C SER A 66 -14.86 9.86 -0.05
N SER A 67 -13.79 9.14 -0.35
CA SER A 67 -12.46 9.36 0.22
C SER A 67 -11.85 10.69 -0.24
N LEU A 68 -12.02 11.05 -1.51
CA LEU A 68 -11.54 12.31 -2.08
C LEU A 68 -12.29 13.52 -1.48
N GLU A 69 -13.61 13.41 -1.32
CA GLU A 69 -14.39 14.43 -0.62
C GLU A 69 -13.94 14.60 0.82
N LYS A 70 -13.71 13.50 1.54
CA LYS A 70 -13.21 13.53 2.93
C LYS A 70 -11.82 14.18 3.01
N LEU A 71 -10.92 13.89 2.06
CA LEU A 71 -9.62 14.58 1.96
C LEU A 71 -9.78 16.07 1.66
N ALA A 72 -10.71 16.44 0.77
CA ALA A 72 -10.96 17.84 0.44
C ALA A 72 -11.52 18.65 1.63
N GLU A 73 -12.31 18.01 2.50
CA GLU A 73 -12.86 18.60 3.74
C GLU A 73 -11.79 18.83 4.82
N MET A 74 -10.64 18.14 4.76
CA MET A 74 -9.53 18.38 5.68
C MET A 74 -8.91 19.75 5.39
N LYS A 75 -9.28 20.79 6.16
CA LYS A 75 -8.96 22.20 5.89
C LYS A 75 -7.46 22.53 5.78
N THR A 76 -6.59 21.72 6.40
CA THR A 76 -5.14 21.97 6.43
C THR A 76 -4.39 20.81 5.80
N LYS A 77 -3.43 21.11 4.91
CA LYS A 77 -2.48 20.13 4.36
C LYS A 77 -1.39 19.78 5.37
N ASN A 78 -1.81 19.26 6.53
CA ASN A 78 -0.92 18.81 7.59
C ASN A 78 -0.42 17.38 7.32
N LYS A 79 0.37 16.83 8.25
CA LYS A 79 0.91 15.47 8.15
C LYS A 79 -0.19 14.42 7.95
N ASP A 80 -1.30 14.49 8.68
CA ASP A 80 -2.39 13.51 8.57
C ASP A 80 -3.05 13.53 7.18
N TYR A 81 -3.28 14.73 6.62
CA TYR A 81 -3.76 14.87 5.24
C TYR A 81 -2.77 14.23 4.24
N ASN A 82 -1.49 14.58 4.35
CA ASN A 82 -0.47 14.08 3.43
C ASN A 82 -0.33 12.56 3.53
N ASP A 83 -0.32 12.01 4.74
CA ASP A 83 -0.21 10.57 4.96
C ASP A 83 -1.40 9.79 4.35
N ARG A 84 -2.62 10.29 4.52
CA ARG A 84 -3.83 9.67 3.93
C ARG A 84 -3.86 9.83 2.42
N CYS A 85 -3.45 10.96 1.89
CA CYS A 85 -3.34 11.16 0.45
C CYS A 85 -2.26 10.25 -0.15
N ASN A 86 -1.08 10.14 0.48
CA ASN A 86 0.00 9.26 0.03
C ASN A 86 -0.36 7.78 0.11
N TYR A 87 -1.21 7.40 1.07
CA TYR A 87 -1.70 6.02 1.19
C TYR A 87 -2.87 5.67 0.24
N LEU A 88 -3.63 6.66 -0.24
CA LEU A 88 -4.81 6.46 -1.09
C LEU A 88 -4.55 5.56 -2.32
N PRO A 89 -3.44 5.70 -3.08
CA PRO A 89 -3.16 4.81 -4.20
C PRO A 89 -2.96 3.36 -3.76
N HIS A 90 -2.30 3.12 -2.63
CA HIS A 90 -2.08 1.77 -2.10
C HIS A 90 -3.40 1.11 -1.73
N TRP A 91 -4.28 1.83 -1.03
CA TRP A 91 -5.64 1.37 -0.74
C TRP A 91 -6.43 1.08 -2.02
N LEU A 92 -6.38 1.97 -3.01
CA LEU A 92 -7.11 1.82 -4.27
C LEU A 92 -6.71 0.52 -4.99
N PHE A 93 -5.40 0.24 -5.08
CA PHE A 93 -4.93 -0.97 -5.76
C PHE A 93 -5.21 -2.26 -4.98
N ASP A 94 -5.26 -2.21 -3.65
CA ASP A 94 -5.74 -3.35 -2.86
C ASP A 94 -7.20 -3.69 -3.20
N GLU A 95 -8.07 -2.69 -3.24
CA GLU A 95 -9.49 -2.90 -3.59
C GLU A 95 -9.64 -3.39 -5.03
N ILE A 96 -8.85 -2.85 -5.96
CA ILE A 96 -8.80 -3.33 -7.34
C ILE A 96 -8.38 -4.80 -7.38
N GLY A 97 -7.36 -5.21 -6.62
CA GLY A 97 -6.89 -6.61 -6.57
C GLY A 97 -7.90 -7.59 -5.96
N LYS A 98 -8.88 -7.10 -5.19
CA LYS A 98 -10.01 -7.93 -4.71
C LYS A 98 -11.04 -8.19 -5.80
N ILE A 99 -11.22 -7.23 -6.71
CA ILE A 99 -12.19 -7.29 -7.81
C ILE A 99 -11.59 -8.00 -9.02
N TYR A 100 -10.40 -7.60 -9.44
CA TYR A 100 -9.70 -8.13 -10.60
C TYR A 100 -8.62 -9.10 -10.17
N LYS A 101 -8.87 -10.40 -10.42
CA LYS A 101 -7.87 -11.45 -10.26
C LYS A 101 -7.30 -11.78 -11.65
N PRO A 102 -6.03 -11.44 -11.93
CA PRO A 102 -5.44 -11.72 -13.23
C PRO A 102 -5.45 -13.23 -13.52
N ILE A 103 -5.68 -13.58 -14.78
CA ILE A 103 -5.57 -14.97 -15.24
C ILE A 103 -4.07 -15.32 -15.30
N PRO A 104 -3.59 -16.37 -14.61
CA PRO A 104 -2.16 -16.67 -14.48
C PRO A 104 -1.40 -16.83 -15.81
N SER A 105 -2.08 -17.25 -16.88
CA SER A 105 -1.47 -17.56 -18.18
C SER A 105 -1.23 -16.34 -19.08
N LYS A 106 -1.75 -15.17 -18.71
CA LYS A 106 -1.56 -13.93 -19.45
C LYS A 106 -1.04 -12.92 -18.44
N ASN A 107 0.26 -12.62 -18.49
CA ASN A 107 0.94 -11.55 -17.72
C ASN A 107 0.38 -10.15 -18.07
N SER A 108 -0.93 -9.99 -18.01
CA SER A 108 -1.68 -8.82 -18.39
C SER A 108 -2.03 -8.06 -17.13
N ASN A 109 -1.16 -7.13 -16.78
CA ASN A 109 -1.48 -6.04 -15.84
C ASN A 109 -2.53 -5.07 -16.44
N ASN A 110 -3.19 -5.40 -17.56
CA ASN A 110 -4.22 -4.57 -18.16
C ASN A 110 -5.54 -4.77 -17.42
N ILE A 111 -5.78 -3.94 -16.41
CA ILE A 111 -7.02 -3.92 -15.63
C ILE A 111 -8.07 -3.16 -16.46
N PRO A 112 -9.11 -3.83 -17.01
CA PRO A 112 -9.94 -3.26 -18.08
C PRO A 112 -10.66 -1.95 -17.70
N PHE A 113 -11.04 -1.81 -16.43
CA PHE A 113 -11.77 -0.66 -15.92
C PHE A 113 -10.86 0.45 -15.34
N PHE A 114 -9.55 0.21 -15.21
CA PHE A 114 -8.67 1.12 -14.47
C PHE A 114 -8.62 2.52 -15.07
N SER A 115 -8.44 2.64 -16.39
CA SER A 115 -8.34 3.94 -17.06
C SER A 115 -9.58 4.80 -16.80
N LYS A 116 -10.78 4.18 -16.88
CA LYS A 116 -12.06 4.85 -16.62
C LYS A 116 -12.19 5.25 -15.14
N LEU A 117 -11.86 4.35 -14.21
CA LEU A 117 -11.88 4.59 -12.77
C LEU A 117 -10.93 5.73 -12.37
N SER A 118 -9.68 5.69 -12.86
CA SER A 118 -8.67 6.71 -12.64
C SER A 118 -9.11 8.07 -13.18
N HIS A 119 -9.68 8.11 -14.39
CA HIS A 119 -10.18 9.34 -15.00
C HIS A 119 -11.29 9.97 -14.15
N ILE A 120 -12.29 9.19 -13.72
CA ILE A 120 -13.37 9.69 -12.86
C ILE A 120 -12.81 10.24 -11.55
N GLY A 121 -11.95 9.48 -10.86
CA GLY A 121 -11.35 9.90 -9.59
C GLY A 121 -10.56 11.20 -9.72
N ASN A 122 -9.71 11.33 -10.73
CA ASN A 122 -8.93 12.54 -10.98
C ASN A 122 -9.81 13.74 -11.37
N THR A 123 -10.81 13.55 -12.24
CA THR A 123 -11.75 14.61 -12.62
C THR A 123 -12.53 15.12 -11.41
N VAL A 124 -13.07 14.22 -10.58
CA VAL A 124 -13.79 14.60 -9.36
C VAL A 124 -12.86 15.31 -8.39
N ASN A 125 -11.66 14.76 -8.13
CA ASN A 125 -10.64 15.39 -7.28
C ASN A 125 -10.40 16.85 -7.70
N MET A 126 -10.27 17.14 -9.00
CA MET A 126 -10.11 18.50 -9.52
C MET A 126 -11.34 19.39 -9.34
N LYS A 127 -12.57 18.86 -9.47
CA LYS A 127 -13.83 19.59 -9.30
C LYS A 127 -14.15 20.00 -7.85
N LEU A 128 -13.57 19.36 -6.84
CA LEU A 128 -13.83 19.70 -5.42
C LEU A 128 -13.40 21.15 -5.09
N THR A 129 -13.90 21.76 -4.02
CA THR A 129 -13.48 23.13 -3.64
C THR A 129 -12.35 23.15 -2.60
N GLY A 130 -12.06 22.02 -1.98
CA GLY A 130 -11.04 21.87 -0.94
C GLY A 130 -9.71 21.31 -1.42
N ASN A 131 -8.99 20.67 -0.50
CA ASN A 131 -7.67 20.12 -0.76
C ASN A 131 -7.67 19.04 -1.85
N LYS A 132 -6.61 19.04 -2.66
CA LYS A 132 -6.43 18.16 -3.83
C LYS A 132 -5.40 17.10 -3.54
N CYS A 133 -5.79 15.84 -3.65
CA CYS A 133 -4.86 14.74 -3.48
C CYS A 133 -4.16 14.45 -4.82
N THR A 134 -2.86 14.72 -4.90
CA THR A 134 -2.09 14.67 -6.17
C THR A 134 -1.42 13.32 -6.41
N THR A 135 -1.63 12.35 -5.54
CA THR A 135 -0.98 11.02 -5.58
C THR A 135 -1.79 10.00 -6.38
N LEU A 136 -3.02 10.36 -6.80
CA LEU A 136 -3.88 9.46 -7.55
C LEU A 136 -3.19 8.98 -8.82
N PRO A 137 -3.23 7.66 -9.09
CA PRO A 137 -2.57 7.11 -10.25
C PRO A 137 -3.33 7.48 -11.52
N VAL A 138 -2.62 7.92 -12.56
CA VAL A 138 -3.17 8.18 -13.90
C VAL A 138 -2.98 7.00 -14.86
N SER A 139 -2.10 6.05 -14.51
CA SER A 139 -1.78 4.89 -15.35
C SER A 139 -1.61 3.62 -14.50
N ASN A 140 -1.74 2.46 -15.17
CA ASN A 140 -1.54 1.15 -14.55
C ASN A 140 -0.31 0.39 -15.08
N SER A 141 0.80 1.10 -15.31
CA SER A 141 2.03 0.48 -15.82
C SER A 141 2.75 -0.40 -14.78
N THR A 142 2.57 -0.14 -13.49
CA THR A 142 3.17 -0.94 -12.41
C THR A 142 2.38 -2.21 -12.15
N SER A 143 3.08 -3.35 -12.03
CA SER A 143 2.46 -4.64 -11.73
C SER A 143 1.78 -4.66 -10.36
N LEU A 144 0.79 -5.53 -10.20
CA LEU A 144 0.10 -5.69 -8.91
C LEU A 144 1.06 -6.11 -7.79
N ASP A 145 2.00 -7.01 -8.06
CA ASP A 145 3.00 -7.44 -7.05
C ASP A 145 3.94 -6.32 -6.63
N GLU A 146 4.41 -5.50 -7.57
CA GLU A 146 5.24 -4.35 -7.23
C GLU A 146 4.44 -3.30 -6.43
N ARG A 147 3.14 -3.15 -6.69
CA ARG A 147 2.26 -2.28 -5.87
C ARG A 147 2.08 -2.82 -4.45
N LYS A 148 1.92 -4.14 -4.28
CA LYS A 148 1.88 -4.80 -2.97
C LYS A 148 3.18 -4.59 -2.20
N ASN A 149 4.32 -4.71 -2.88
CA ASN A 149 5.63 -4.48 -2.27
C ASN A 149 5.79 -3.03 -1.81
N ARG A 150 5.48 -2.05 -2.67
CA ARG A 150 5.51 -0.62 -2.32
C ARG A 150 4.58 -0.30 -1.15
N LYS A 151 3.38 -0.89 -1.13
CA LYS A 151 2.44 -0.75 -0.01
C LYS A 151 3.05 -1.28 1.29
N ASN A 152 3.59 -2.50 1.29
CA ASN A 152 4.19 -3.06 2.50
C ASN A 152 5.37 -2.22 3.01
N ALA A 153 6.23 -1.74 2.10
CA ALA A 153 7.31 -0.82 2.45
C ALA A 153 6.78 0.49 3.04
N HIS A 154 5.76 1.11 2.43
CA HIS A 154 5.12 2.31 2.95
C HIS A 154 4.53 2.11 4.36
N ILE A 155 3.79 1.02 4.58
CA ILE A 155 3.18 0.73 5.88
C ILE A 155 4.26 0.53 6.94
N TYR A 156 5.33 -0.20 6.61
CA TYR A 156 6.46 -0.35 7.51
C TYR A 156 7.04 1.00 7.94
N LEU A 157 7.28 1.93 7.01
CA LEU A 157 7.80 3.25 7.34
C LEU A 157 6.84 4.04 8.24
N LYS A 158 5.53 4.01 7.95
CA LYS A 158 4.54 4.71 8.78
C LYS A 158 4.36 4.09 10.17
N LYS A 159 4.57 2.77 10.31
CA LYS A 159 4.42 2.03 11.57
C LYS A 159 5.75 1.70 12.26
N TYR A 160 6.87 2.24 11.81
CA TYR A 160 8.19 1.83 12.29
C TYR A 160 8.33 1.91 13.81
N GLU A 161 7.93 3.02 14.43
CA GLU A 161 8.03 3.19 15.89
C GLU A 161 7.13 2.22 16.65
N GLU A 162 5.92 1.93 16.15
CA GLU A 162 5.02 0.91 16.71
C GLU A 162 5.65 -0.48 16.64
N ILE A 163 6.19 -0.85 15.47
CA ILE A 163 6.87 -2.12 15.24
C ILE A 163 8.10 -2.23 16.15
N LYS A 164 8.90 -1.17 16.25
CA LYS A 164 10.10 -1.11 17.11
C LYS A 164 9.75 -1.35 18.58
N GLN A 165 8.68 -0.73 19.09
CA GLN A 165 8.20 -0.99 20.45
C GLN A 165 7.81 -2.45 20.67
N ILE A 166 7.08 -3.05 19.72
CA ILE A 166 6.67 -4.47 19.81
C ILE A 166 7.87 -5.41 19.74
N VAL A 167 8.83 -5.12 18.84
CA VAL A 167 10.07 -5.89 18.68
C VAL A 167 10.93 -5.82 19.94
N ASN A 168 11.06 -4.64 20.56
CA ASN A 168 11.75 -4.46 21.84
C ASN A 168 11.09 -5.27 22.97
N ALA A 169 9.76 -5.41 22.93
CA ALA A 169 9.00 -6.30 23.80
C ALA A 169 9.01 -7.78 23.31
N LYS A 170 10.09 -8.20 22.64
CA LYS A 170 10.30 -9.55 22.09
C LYS A 170 9.08 -10.07 21.31
N GLY A 171 8.55 -9.21 20.43
CA GLY A 171 7.49 -9.57 19.48
C GLY A 171 6.16 -9.98 20.11
N LYS A 172 5.96 -9.77 21.42
CA LYS A 172 4.76 -10.19 22.19
C LYS A 172 4.39 -11.67 21.94
N GLY A 173 5.39 -12.56 21.91
CA GLY A 173 5.20 -13.99 21.66
C GLY A 173 5.01 -14.38 20.18
N LYS A 174 5.15 -13.43 19.24
CA LYS A 174 5.08 -13.66 17.78
C LYS A 174 6.43 -13.44 17.09
N CYS A 175 7.53 -13.78 17.74
CA CYS A 175 8.88 -13.47 17.24
C CYS A 175 9.15 -14.00 15.84
N ASP A 176 8.79 -15.25 15.54
CA ASP A 176 9.04 -15.83 14.22
C ASP A 176 8.26 -15.12 13.11
N LEU A 177 7.02 -14.70 13.39
CA LEU A 177 6.21 -13.91 12.45
C LEU A 177 6.85 -12.53 12.21
N TYR A 178 7.29 -11.83 13.26
CA TYR A 178 7.97 -10.55 13.11
C TYR A 178 9.32 -10.68 12.40
N LEU A 179 10.10 -11.73 12.70
CA LEU A 179 11.36 -12.00 12.04
C LEU A 179 11.16 -12.30 10.55
N LYS A 180 10.15 -13.11 10.22
CA LYS A 180 9.74 -13.40 8.84
C LYS A 180 9.34 -12.12 8.11
N TYR A 181 8.45 -11.31 8.70
CA TYR A 181 8.03 -10.02 8.16
C TYR A 181 9.21 -9.07 7.91
N LEU A 182 10.06 -8.84 8.91
CA LEU A 182 11.17 -7.90 8.83
C LEU A 182 12.22 -8.32 7.81
N LYS A 183 12.48 -9.62 7.63
CA LYS A 183 13.39 -10.11 6.58
C LYS A 183 12.90 -9.76 5.18
N TYR A 184 11.60 -9.79 4.91
CA TYR A 184 11.06 -9.33 3.63
C TYR A 184 11.13 -7.84 3.47
N ILE A 185 10.75 -7.10 4.52
CA ILE A 185 10.85 -5.65 4.52
C ILE A 185 12.30 -5.21 4.30
N ASP A 186 13.30 -5.88 4.88
CA ASP A 186 14.72 -5.62 4.64
C ASP A 186 15.11 -5.75 3.17
N SER A 187 14.63 -6.80 2.49
CA SER A 187 14.85 -6.97 1.05
C SER A 187 14.25 -5.83 0.23
N LEU A 188 13.00 -5.44 0.54
CA LEU A 188 12.33 -4.31 -0.12
C LEU A 188 13.01 -2.97 0.18
N HIS A 189 13.41 -2.75 1.44
CA HIS A 189 14.08 -1.54 1.91
C HIS A 189 15.39 -1.34 1.16
N LYS A 190 16.23 -2.38 1.06
CA LYS A 190 17.46 -2.37 0.27
C LYS A 190 17.18 -2.07 -1.21
N LYS A 191 16.23 -2.78 -1.82
CA LYS A 191 15.84 -2.58 -3.22
C LYS A 191 15.44 -1.12 -3.50
N TYR A 192 14.51 -0.57 -2.73
CA TYR A 192 13.98 0.78 -2.97
C TYR A 192 14.98 1.87 -2.59
N LYS A 193 15.79 1.65 -1.56
CA LYS A 193 16.88 2.58 -1.21
C LYS A 193 17.90 2.70 -2.33
N THR A 194 18.30 1.58 -2.94
CA THR A 194 19.25 1.59 -4.06
C THR A 194 18.65 2.21 -5.32
N ASN A 195 17.42 1.83 -5.67
CA ASN A 195 16.84 2.20 -6.97
C ASN A 195 16.21 3.60 -6.97
N ASP A 196 15.64 4.04 -5.84
CA ASP A 196 14.71 5.17 -5.81
C ASP A 196 15.19 6.34 -4.93
N CYS A 197 16.38 6.24 -4.30
CA CYS A 197 16.98 7.31 -3.48
C CYS A 197 18.19 7.99 -4.14
N GLY A 198 18.38 7.82 -5.45
CA GLY A 198 19.43 8.49 -6.22
C GLY A 198 19.20 10.00 -6.42
N VAL A 199 20.20 10.70 -6.96
CA VAL A 199 20.22 12.17 -7.11
C VAL A 199 19.03 12.71 -7.92
N PHE A 200 18.52 11.94 -8.90
CA PHE A 200 17.34 12.31 -9.68
C PHE A 200 16.03 12.33 -8.87
N PHE A 201 15.96 11.64 -7.73
CA PHE A 201 14.77 11.56 -6.87
C PHE A 201 14.84 12.46 -5.63
N ILE A 202 15.81 13.38 -5.56
CA ILE A 202 15.91 14.33 -4.44
C ILE A 202 14.69 15.26 -4.38
N VAL A 203 14.08 15.58 -5.54
CA VAL A 203 12.93 16.50 -5.64
C VAL A 203 11.58 15.80 -5.39
N TYR A 204 11.48 14.50 -5.70
CA TYR A 204 10.27 13.69 -5.51
C TYR A 204 10.65 12.32 -4.95
N ARG A 205 10.79 12.24 -3.63
CA ARG A 205 11.12 10.99 -2.95
C ARG A 205 9.87 10.13 -2.83
N PRO A 206 9.91 8.86 -3.24
CA PRO A 206 8.77 7.98 -3.03
C PRO A 206 8.56 7.71 -1.54
N GLU A 207 7.33 7.84 -1.07
CA GLU A 207 6.93 7.66 0.32
C GLU A 207 7.07 6.21 0.85
N TYR A 208 7.50 5.28 0.00
CA TYR A 208 7.77 3.89 0.34
C TYR A 208 9.29 3.59 0.45
N ALA A 209 10.16 4.56 0.15
CA ALA A 209 11.61 4.41 0.18
C ALA A 209 12.23 5.24 1.33
N ASP A 210 13.06 4.61 2.16
CA ASP A 210 13.73 5.25 3.31
C ASP A 210 15.05 5.91 2.90
N CYS A 211 14.95 7.02 2.16
CA CYS A 211 16.13 7.71 1.65
C CYS A 211 16.95 8.42 2.75
N ASP A 212 16.33 8.72 3.90
CA ASP A 212 17.02 9.30 5.05
C ASP A 212 17.70 8.25 5.95
N SER A 213 17.54 6.95 5.63
CA SER A 213 18.13 5.85 6.40
C SER A 213 17.72 5.82 7.88
N LYS A 214 16.49 6.24 8.21
CA LYS A 214 16.00 6.34 9.60
C LYS A 214 15.31 5.06 10.09
N HIS A 215 14.94 4.17 9.18
CA HIS A 215 14.03 3.06 9.45
C HIS A 215 14.65 1.71 9.05
N ASP A 216 15.93 1.47 9.37
CA ASP A 216 16.66 0.25 8.98
C ASP A 216 16.05 -1.02 9.62
N PRO A 217 15.50 -1.96 8.82
CA PRO A 217 14.93 -3.20 9.33
C PRO A 217 15.97 -4.11 10.02
N ASN A 218 17.26 -4.05 9.64
CA ASN A 218 18.29 -4.90 10.26
C ASN A 218 18.50 -4.60 11.74
N SER A 219 18.30 -3.34 12.14
CA SER A 219 18.34 -2.93 13.54
C SER A 219 17.29 -3.69 14.37
N LEU A 220 16.08 -3.83 13.84
CA LEU A 220 14.97 -4.56 14.46
C LEU A 220 15.17 -6.08 14.42
N ILE A 221 15.65 -6.61 13.29
CA ILE A 221 15.96 -8.04 13.15
C ILE A 221 16.98 -8.49 14.20
N SER A 222 17.98 -7.67 14.47
CA SER A 222 19.04 -8.00 15.43
C SER A 222 18.50 -8.16 16.86
N ILE A 223 17.49 -7.38 17.25
CA ILE A 223 16.82 -7.48 18.57
C ILE A 223 16.08 -8.82 18.73
N LEU A 224 15.56 -9.37 17.63
CA LEU A 224 14.81 -10.63 17.61
C LEU A 224 15.71 -11.88 17.53
N LYS A 225 17.02 -11.75 17.27
CA LYS A 225 17.94 -12.90 17.22
C LYS A 225 18.01 -13.67 18.54
N ASP A 226 17.84 -12.97 19.64
CA ASP A 226 17.82 -13.56 20.98
C ASP A 226 16.43 -14.11 21.37
N CYS A 227 15.44 -14.04 20.47
CA CYS A 227 14.10 -14.51 20.75
C CYS A 227 13.91 -16.03 20.54
N LYS A 228 14.97 -16.84 20.70
CA LYS A 228 14.88 -18.30 20.50
C LYS A 228 13.90 -18.93 21.50
N GLY A 229 12.81 -19.46 20.95
CA GLY A 229 12.17 -20.72 21.36
C GLY A 229 11.31 -20.71 22.62
N THR A 230 10.00 -20.52 22.43
CA THR A 230 9.01 -21.36 23.13
C THR A 230 8.15 -22.02 22.06
N GLU A 231 8.75 -22.98 21.35
CA GLU A 231 7.95 -24.14 20.96
C GLU A 231 7.61 -24.84 22.28
N SER A 232 6.32 -24.81 22.64
CA SER A 232 5.72 -25.66 23.66
C SER A 232 4.63 -26.46 22.99
#